data_AF-G5GIZ6-F1
#
_entry.id   AF-G5GIZ6-F1
#
_cell.length_a   1.000
_cell.length_b   1.000
_cell.length_c   1.000
_cell.angle_alpha   90.00
_cell.angle_beta   90.00
_cell.angle_gamma   90.00
#
_symmetry.space_group_name_H-M   'P 1'
#
loop_
_entity.id
_entity.type
_entity.pdbx_description
1 polymer ?
#
loop_
_entity_poly.entity_id
_entity_poly.type
_entity_poly.pdbx_seq_one_letter_code
_entity_poly.pdbx_strand_id
1 'polypeptide(L)'
;MLSVISASVLISGCTAADKNTAPHDESGKSAYSRSNQSTQSDQSVSVSEGSSGLPESKSETGAYNKDKGTLKSLTYSNLLDTESQEEVKAALVDSGIDENAIKKFFDSVNYFNSNVDTESLVQKGFISSEKLSPEYDQIAIQQKWAEKNPDFIGCNCRITTFTLLKDLIKIKNSSSDGNSDTESDFLTFDISAVKNAPESLFDDEQMKFFKSVFDEMPTTKSMDTDVHVEAFKKEWRKRGVSFDESSKARMISVVFNSDLDDKQTLFIGHVGVLVPGKDNKLLFIEKLAFQEPYQVLKFDDKSQVAEYLMYKYDVEWDQKTAHPFIMDNDSLIEGYGIYNLNKN
;
A
#
# COMPACT_ATOMS: atom_id res chain seq x y z
N MET A 1 7.41 25.95 -19.08
CA MET A 1 7.37 25.59 -17.65
C MET A 1 6.97 24.14 -17.58
N LEU A 2 7.97 23.25 -17.53
CA LEU A 2 7.77 21.80 -17.53
C LEU A 2 7.57 21.31 -16.10
N SER A 3 6.53 20.50 -15.92
CA SER A 3 6.28 19.69 -14.73
C SER A 3 7.09 18.40 -14.85
N VAL A 4 7.84 18.05 -13.79
CA VAL A 4 8.51 16.76 -13.64
C VAL A 4 8.21 16.30 -12.21
N ILE A 5 7.35 15.29 -12.07
CA ILE A 5 7.30 14.45 -10.87
C ILE A 5 7.39 13.02 -11.40
N SER A 6 8.61 12.49 -11.36
CA SER A 6 8.90 11.08 -11.63
C SER A 6 8.61 10.31 -10.36
N ALA A 7 7.85 9.22 -10.46
CA ALA A 7 7.89 8.17 -9.46
C ALA A 7 9.35 7.69 -9.36
N SER A 8 9.94 7.77 -8.17
CA SER A 8 11.26 7.20 -7.88
C SER A 8 11.08 6.14 -6.81
N VAL A 9 11.03 4.90 -7.28
CA VAL A 9 11.45 3.74 -6.49
C VAL A 9 12.94 3.96 -6.20
N LEU A 10 13.27 4.26 -4.93
CA LEU A 10 14.66 4.44 -4.51
C LEU A 10 15.34 3.07 -4.38
N ILE A 11 16.23 2.79 -5.33
CA ILE A 11 17.33 1.84 -5.17
C ILE A 11 18.52 2.63 -4.64
N SER A 12 19.01 2.27 -3.45
CA SER A 12 20.30 2.69 -2.91
C SER A 12 20.69 1.63 -1.88
N GLY A 13 21.84 0.98 -1.87
CA GLY A 13 23.08 1.07 -2.64
C GLY A 13 24.09 0.24 -1.83
N CYS A 14 24.43 -0.98 -2.29
CA CYS A 14 25.42 -1.80 -1.61
C CYS A 14 26.83 -1.29 -1.91
N THR A 15 27.55 -0.87 -0.87
CA THR A 15 29.01 -0.70 -0.91
C THR A 15 29.69 -2.07 -0.96
N ALA A 16 30.46 -2.33 -2.02
CA ALA A 16 31.37 -3.47 -2.08
C ALA A 16 32.82 -2.98 -2.18
N ALA A 17 33.67 -3.67 -1.42
CA ALA A 17 35.04 -3.34 -1.12
C ALA A 17 35.98 -3.33 -2.34
N ASP A 18 36.94 -2.40 -2.28
CA ASP A 18 38.18 -2.41 -3.06
C ASP A 18 38.93 -3.73 -2.88
N LYS A 19 39.33 -4.33 -4.01
CA LYS A 19 40.66 -4.95 -4.19
C LYS A 19 40.93 -5.30 -5.66
N ASN A 20 42.07 -4.80 -6.11
CA ASN A 20 42.99 -5.37 -7.11
C ASN A 20 42.81 -5.10 -8.62
N THR A 21 43.73 -4.24 -9.08
CA THR A 21 44.69 -4.45 -10.18
C THR A 21 44.17 -4.75 -11.59
N ALA A 22 44.35 -3.77 -12.48
CA ALA A 22 44.50 -3.93 -13.92
C ALA A 22 45.72 -4.83 -14.26
N PRO A 23 45.82 -5.42 -15.48
CA PRO A 23 46.11 -4.64 -16.69
C PRO A 23 45.44 -5.11 -18.01
N HIS A 24 45.43 -4.17 -18.98
CA HIS A 24 45.62 -4.29 -20.45
C HIS A 24 45.19 -5.58 -21.18
N ASP A 25 44.42 -5.49 -22.28
CA ASP A 25 45.00 -5.22 -23.62
C ASP A 25 43.94 -5.03 -24.74
N GLU A 26 44.42 -4.49 -25.86
CA GLU A 26 43.74 -3.98 -27.06
C GLU A 26 43.06 -5.00 -28.01
N SER A 27 41.99 -4.56 -28.68
CA SER A 27 41.71 -4.67 -30.14
C SER A 27 40.20 -4.37 -30.37
N GLY A 28 39.73 -3.59 -31.34
CA GLY A 28 40.32 -3.08 -32.56
C GLY A 28 39.44 -3.42 -33.78
N LYS A 29 38.50 -2.51 -34.12
CA LYS A 29 37.92 -2.20 -35.46
C LYS A 29 36.63 -2.89 -35.97
N SER A 30 35.73 -1.99 -36.47
CA SER A 30 35.00 -2.02 -37.77
C SER A 30 33.71 -2.87 -37.84
N ALA A 31 32.57 -2.47 -38.43
CA ALA A 31 32.27 -1.48 -39.47
C ALA A 31 30.80 -1.00 -39.43
N TYR A 32 30.57 0.23 -39.91
CA TYR A 32 29.29 0.74 -40.42
C TYR A 32 29.09 0.28 -41.88
N SER A 33 27.85 -0.06 -42.30
CA SER A 33 27.12 0.63 -43.39
C SER A 33 25.93 -0.14 -44.03
N ARG A 34 24.81 0.59 -44.14
CA ARG A 34 23.82 0.70 -45.24
C ARG A 34 23.06 -0.53 -45.76
N SER A 35 21.73 -0.43 -45.78
CA SER A 35 20.99 0.05 -46.98
C SER A 35 19.49 0.20 -46.73
N ASN A 36 18.94 1.30 -47.27
CA ASN A 36 17.50 1.55 -47.48
C ASN A 36 17.06 0.88 -48.79
N GLN A 37 15.80 0.44 -48.86
CA GLN A 37 14.99 0.67 -50.07
C GLN A 37 13.49 0.70 -49.76
N SER A 38 12.88 1.77 -50.25
CA SER A 38 11.47 2.14 -50.26
C SER A 38 10.67 1.41 -51.34
N THR A 39 9.35 1.26 -51.16
CA THR A 39 8.35 1.52 -52.22
C THR A 39 7.00 1.88 -51.62
N GLN A 40 6.44 2.99 -52.08
CA GLN A 40 5.07 3.46 -51.86
C GLN A 40 4.13 2.88 -52.93
N SER A 41 2.84 2.71 -52.59
CA SER A 41 1.73 2.95 -53.52
C SER A 41 0.47 3.36 -52.75
N ASP A 42 -0.04 4.55 -53.09
CA ASP A 42 -1.33 5.12 -52.67
C ASP A 42 -2.53 4.29 -53.13
N GLN A 43 -3.62 4.31 -52.34
CA GLN A 43 -4.96 4.60 -52.87
C GLN A 43 -5.95 4.95 -51.75
N SER A 44 -6.65 6.07 -51.95
CA SER A 44 -7.74 6.60 -51.14
C SER A 44 -9.09 6.00 -51.56
N VAL A 45 -9.91 5.59 -50.58
CA VAL A 45 -11.36 5.41 -50.75
C VAL A 45 -12.05 5.87 -49.46
N SER A 46 -13.05 6.73 -49.63
CA SER A 46 -13.97 7.18 -48.58
C SER A 46 -15.27 6.39 -48.71
N VAL A 47 -15.73 5.74 -47.63
CA VAL A 47 -17.16 5.37 -47.42
C VAL A 47 -17.48 5.37 -45.93
N SER A 48 -18.65 5.91 -45.63
CA SER A 48 -19.36 6.14 -44.37
C SER A 48 -19.80 4.91 -43.57
N GLU A 49 -19.94 5.13 -42.26
CA GLU A 49 -20.92 4.59 -41.29
C GLU A 49 -21.42 3.13 -41.42
N GLY A 50 -21.13 2.36 -40.37
CA GLY A 50 -21.74 1.05 -40.13
C GLY A 50 -21.51 0.61 -38.69
N SER A 51 -22.43 0.99 -37.82
CA SER A 51 -22.59 0.52 -36.44
C SER A 51 -22.53 -1.00 -36.33
N SER A 52 -21.69 -1.51 -35.42
CA SER A 52 -21.95 -2.76 -34.72
C SER A 52 -21.37 -2.65 -33.31
N GLY A 53 -22.16 -2.07 -32.41
CA GLY A 53 -21.88 -2.07 -30.98
C GLY A 53 -21.77 -3.50 -30.47
N LEU A 54 -20.60 -3.84 -29.93
CA LEU A 54 -20.47 -4.91 -28.96
C LEU A 54 -21.12 -4.42 -27.67
N PRO A 55 -21.87 -5.26 -26.94
CA PRO A 55 -22.58 -4.81 -25.77
C PRO A 55 -21.56 -4.43 -24.68
N GLU A 56 -21.57 -3.17 -24.27
CA GLU A 56 -20.98 -2.75 -22.99
C GLU A 56 -21.65 -3.56 -21.88
N SER A 57 -20.91 -4.52 -21.33
CA SER A 57 -21.24 -5.08 -20.02
C SER A 57 -21.11 -3.95 -19.01
N LYS A 58 -22.24 -3.48 -18.48
CA LYS A 58 -22.25 -2.59 -17.31
C LYS A 58 -21.53 -3.30 -16.17
N SER A 59 -20.36 -2.80 -15.76
CA SER A 59 -19.74 -3.21 -14.51
C SER A 59 -20.57 -2.67 -13.35
N GLU A 60 -20.79 -3.50 -12.34
CA GLU A 60 -21.61 -3.15 -11.18
C GLU A 60 -20.79 -2.50 -10.05
N THR A 61 -19.45 -2.39 -10.15
CA THR A 61 -18.62 -1.76 -9.10
C THR A 61 -17.80 -0.53 -9.50
N GLY A 62 -18.04 0.03 -10.69
CA GLY A 62 -17.28 1.19 -11.19
C GLY A 62 -18.14 2.38 -11.60
N ALA A 63 -19.18 2.75 -10.85
CA ALA A 63 -19.89 3.99 -11.15
C ALA A 63 -18.97 5.18 -10.83
N TYR A 64 -18.32 5.74 -11.86
CA TYR A 64 -17.55 6.98 -11.82
C TYR A 64 -18.36 8.06 -11.08
N ASN A 65 -18.08 8.29 -9.80
CA ASN A 65 -18.92 9.12 -8.94
C ASN A 65 -18.27 10.49 -8.80
N LYS A 66 -18.29 11.21 -9.92
CA LYS A 66 -17.64 12.52 -10.07
C LYS A 66 -18.14 13.57 -9.05
N ASP A 67 -19.33 13.36 -8.47
CA ASP A 67 -20.03 14.37 -7.66
C ASP A 67 -20.42 13.91 -6.23
N LYS A 68 -19.87 12.79 -5.71
CA LYS A 68 -20.27 12.24 -4.40
C LYS A 68 -19.25 12.34 -3.26
N GLY A 69 -18.04 12.82 -3.51
CA GLY A 69 -17.02 12.91 -2.46
C GLY A 69 -17.45 13.86 -1.32
N THR A 70 -17.68 13.30 -0.13
CA THR A 70 -18.08 14.01 1.09
C THR A 70 -16.90 14.48 1.92
N LEU A 71 -15.72 13.90 1.75
CA LEU A 71 -14.52 14.20 2.51
C LEU A 71 -13.96 15.58 2.11
N LYS A 72 -13.98 16.53 3.05
CA LYS A 72 -13.47 17.91 2.87
C LYS A 72 -12.29 18.27 3.76
N SER A 73 -12.07 17.49 4.80
CA SER A 73 -11.01 17.72 5.78
C SER A 73 -10.61 16.40 6.42
N LEU A 74 -9.36 16.31 6.87
CA LEU A 74 -8.87 15.22 7.69
C LEU A 74 -8.72 15.67 9.13
N THR A 75 -9.13 14.80 10.06
CA THR A 75 -8.77 14.91 11.47
C THR A 75 -7.81 13.80 11.82
N TYR A 76 -6.60 14.13 12.27
CA TYR A 76 -5.54 13.15 12.47
C TYR A 76 -4.61 13.47 13.65
N SER A 77 -3.91 12.44 14.13
CA SER A 77 -2.89 12.51 15.17
C SER A 77 -1.67 11.69 14.77
N ASN A 78 -0.49 12.10 15.24
CA ASN A 78 0.76 11.33 15.11
C ASN A 78 1.15 10.56 16.39
N LEU A 79 0.26 10.53 17.40
CA LEU A 79 0.45 9.76 18.63
C LEU A 79 1.71 10.17 19.43
N LEU A 80 2.07 11.45 19.41
CA LEU A 80 3.21 11.96 20.19
C LEU A 80 2.89 12.09 21.68
N ASP A 81 1.62 12.34 22.00
CA ASP A 81 1.16 12.60 23.35
C ASP A 81 0.37 11.44 23.94
N THR A 82 0.34 11.37 25.27
CA THR A 82 -0.37 10.32 26.00
C THR A 82 -1.89 10.36 25.78
N GLU A 83 -2.49 11.54 25.61
CA GLU A 83 -3.95 11.68 25.48
C GLU A 83 -4.45 11.03 24.17
N SER A 84 -3.78 11.28 23.04
CA SER A 84 -4.10 10.60 21.78
C SER A 84 -3.82 9.09 21.83
N GLN A 85 -2.71 8.66 22.46
CA GLN A 85 -2.41 7.24 22.64
C GLN A 85 -3.46 6.52 23.50
N GLU A 86 -3.93 7.14 24.59
CA GLU A 86 -4.96 6.56 25.45
C GLU A 86 -6.32 6.43 24.74
N GLU A 87 -6.71 7.40 23.92
CA GLU A 87 -7.92 7.32 23.09
C GLU A 87 -7.85 6.12 22.14
N VAL A 88 -6.73 5.99 21.42
CA VAL A 88 -6.53 4.90 20.45
C VAL A 88 -6.43 3.56 21.15
N LYS A 89 -5.73 3.48 22.29
CA LYS A 89 -5.62 2.26 23.09
C LYS A 89 -7.00 1.75 23.51
N ALA A 90 -7.88 2.63 24.00
CA ALA A 90 -9.22 2.26 24.38
C ALA A 90 -10.01 1.68 23.20
N ALA A 91 -9.95 2.31 22.02
CA ALA A 91 -10.63 1.82 20.82
C ALA A 91 -10.11 0.45 20.34
N LEU A 92 -8.81 0.21 20.43
CA LEU A 92 -8.21 -1.09 20.08
C LEU A 92 -8.67 -2.20 21.06
N VAL A 93 -8.67 -1.92 22.36
CA VAL A 93 -9.17 -2.86 23.40
C VAL A 93 -10.65 -3.17 23.18
N ASP A 94 -11.48 -2.15 22.98
CA ASP A 94 -12.93 -2.31 22.76
C ASP A 94 -13.29 -3.03 21.45
N SER A 95 -12.32 -3.14 20.55
CA SER A 95 -12.42 -3.89 19.29
C SER A 95 -11.93 -5.33 19.41
N GLY A 96 -11.46 -5.75 20.59
CA GLY A 96 -11.01 -7.12 20.86
C GLY A 96 -9.60 -7.43 20.37
N ILE A 97 -8.76 -6.41 20.18
CA ILE A 97 -7.34 -6.62 19.85
C ILE A 97 -6.59 -7.04 21.12
N ASP A 98 -5.69 -8.03 20.99
CA ASP A 98 -4.88 -8.56 22.08
C ASP A 98 -4.03 -7.47 22.77
N GLU A 99 -3.97 -7.49 24.10
CA GLU A 99 -3.24 -6.48 24.87
C GLU A 99 -1.75 -6.44 24.55
N ASN A 100 -1.12 -7.58 24.23
CA ASN A 100 0.29 -7.61 23.84
C ASN A 100 0.49 -7.04 22.44
N ALA A 101 -0.44 -7.28 21.51
CA ALA A 101 -0.42 -6.65 20.19
C ALA A 101 -0.54 -5.12 20.30
N ILE A 102 -1.45 -4.63 21.13
CA ILE A 102 -1.60 -3.20 21.44
C ILE A 102 -0.32 -2.64 22.06
N LYS A 103 0.27 -3.34 23.03
CA LYS A 103 1.53 -2.93 23.65
C LYS A 103 2.65 -2.81 22.62
N LYS A 104 2.86 -3.83 21.78
CA LYS A 104 3.89 -3.83 20.71
C LYS A 104 3.69 -2.68 19.72
N PHE A 105 2.44 -2.37 19.38
CA PHE A 105 2.11 -1.22 18.54
C PHE A 105 2.58 0.10 19.18
N PHE A 106 2.20 0.37 20.43
CA PHE A 106 2.62 1.61 21.10
C PHE A 106 4.11 1.66 21.39
N ASP A 107 4.76 0.53 21.69
CA ASP A 107 6.21 0.45 21.79
C ASP A 107 6.86 0.89 20.46
N SER A 108 6.34 0.43 19.32
CA SER A 108 6.81 0.82 17.99
C SER A 108 6.56 2.30 17.66
N VAL A 109 5.41 2.85 18.07
CA VAL A 109 5.09 4.29 17.94
C VAL A 109 6.08 5.12 18.75
N ASN A 110 6.28 4.78 20.02
CA ASN A 110 7.17 5.51 20.93
C ASN A 110 8.63 5.40 20.49
N TYR A 111 9.04 4.23 20.00
CA TYR A 111 10.37 4.02 19.44
C TYR A 111 10.58 4.91 18.22
N PHE A 112 9.61 4.96 17.29
CA PHE A 112 9.69 5.86 16.13
C PHE A 112 9.80 7.32 16.55
N ASN A 113 8.84 7.82 17.36
CA ASN A 113 8.79 9.22 17.75
C ASN A 113 10.04 9.67 18.55
N SER A 114 10.68 8.78 19.30
CA SER A 114 11.93 9.08 20.02
C SER A 114 13.18 9.08 19.12
N ASN A 115 13.08 8.55 17.91
CA ASN A 115 14.21 8.35 17.00
C ASN A 115 14.17 9.21 15.73
N VAL A 116 13.15 10.07 15.57
CA VAL A 116 13.02 10.94 14.39
C VAL A 116 12.98 12.42 14.76
N ASP A 117 13.05 13.28 13.74
CA ASP A 117 12.61 14.66 13.89
C ASP A 117 11.09 14.71 14.04
N THR A 118 10.60 15.44 15.04
CA THR A 118 9.18 15.50 15.38
C THR A 118 8.57 16.88 15.13
N GLU A 119 9.32 17.86 14.62
CA GLU A 119 8.85 19.25 14.49
C GLU A 119 7.64 19.37 13.55
N SER A 120 7.60 18.57 12.49
CA SER A 120 6.50 18.53 11.53
C SER A 120 5.30 17.65 11.96
N LEU A 121 5.39 16.97 13.12
CA LEU A 121 4.34 16.07 13.60
C LEU A 121 3.33 16.79 14.48
N VAL A 122 2.12 16.21 14.58
CA VAL A 122 1.09 16.68 15.50
C VAL A 122 1.55 16.48 16.94
N GLN A 123 1.81 17.57 17.64
CA GLN A 123 2.40 17.56 18.99
C GLN A 123 1.44 17.07 20.08
N LYS A 124 0.13 17.30 19.93
CA LYS A 124 -0.86 16.93 20.94
C LYS A 124 -2.23 16.66 20.33
N GLY A 125 -2.86 15.57 20.76
CA GLY A 125 -4.23 15.23 20.44
C GLY A 125 -4.44 15.00 18.95
N PHE A 126 -5.63 15.34 18.47
CA PHE A 126 -5.98 15.34 17.06
C PHE A 126 -6.13 16.78 16.56
N ILE A 127 -5.63 17.06 15.36
CA ILE A 127 -5.86 18.32 14.65
C ILE A 127 -6.71 18.08 13.41
N SER A 128 -7.37 19.12 12.92
CA SER A 128 -8.11 19.09 11.65
C SER A 128 -7.40 19.93 10.59
N SER A 129 -7.37 19.42 9.36
CA SER A 129 -6.77 20.08 8.19
C SER A 129 -7.70 19.98 6.99
N GLU A 130 -7.82 21.05 6.21
CA GLU A 130 -8.52 21.04 4.92
C GLU A 130 -7.71 20.32 3.83
N LYS A 131 -6.41 20.11 4.04
CA LYS A 131 -5.59 19.26 3.15
C LYS A 131 -5.89 17.79 3.45
N LEU A 132 -6.20 17.04 2.41
CA LEU A 132 -6.45 15.59 2.48
C LEU A 132 -5.18 14.73 2.48
N SER A 133 -4.02 15.36 2.64
CA SER A 133 -2.76 14.67 2.93
C SER A 133 -1.99 15.48 3.96
N PRO A 134 -1.67 14.90 5.13
CA PRO A 134 -0.67 15.47 6.02
C PRO A 134 0.66 15.68 5.28
N GLU A 135 1.37 16.75 5.62
CA GLU A 135 2.68 17.09 5.08
C GLU A 135 3.72 16.96 6.18
N TYR A 136 4.79 16.20 5.92
CA TYR A 136 5.86 15.94 6.87
C TYR A 136 7.22 16.24 6.23
N ASP A 137 8.20 16.64 7.04
CA ASP A 137 9.60 16.71 6.58
C ASP A 137 10.20 15.30 6.55
N GLN A 138 9.84 14.54 5.52
CA GLN A 138 10.28 13.14 5.36
C GLN A 138 11.81 13.02 5.26
N ILE A 139 12.49 14.04 4.75
CA ILE A 139 13.96 14.07 4.65
C ILE A 139 14.57 14.15 6.04
N ALA A 140 14.13 15.12 6.87
CA ALA A 140 14.61 15.26 8.24
C ALA A 140 14.31 14.00 9.07
N ILE A 141 13.10 13.45 8.93
CA ILE A 141 12.68 12.21 9.59
C ILE A 141 13.60 11.05 9.19
N GLN A 142 13.81 10.83 7.89
CA GLN A 142 14.61 9.72 7.39
C GLN A 142 16.09 9.84 7.80
N GLN A 143 16.66 11.05 7.75
CA GLN A 143 18.03 11.28 8.18
C GLN A 143 18.21 10.95 9.67
N LYS A 144 17.34 11.48 10.53
CA LYS A 144 17.37 11.19 11.97
C LYS A 144 17.15 9.71 12.28
N TRP A 145 16.25 9.06 11.56
CA TRP A 145 16.00 7.64 11.71
C TRP A 145 17.26 6.83 11.38
N ALA A 146 17.86 7.06 10.21
CA ALA A 146 19.03 6.33 9.73
C ALA A 146 20.28 6.55 10.61
N GLU A 147 20.45 7.75 11.18
CA GLU A 147 21.51 8.03 12.16
C GLU A 147 21.44 7.12 13.39
N LYS A 148 20.23 6.80 13.84
CA LYS A 148 19.99 6.01 15.06
C LYS A 148 19.74 4.52 14.77
N ASN A 149 19.34 4.18 13.56
CA ASN A 149 18.91 2.84 13.13
C ASN A 149 19.58 2.45 11.80
N PRO A 150 20.91 2.27 11.76
CA PRO A 150 21.63 2.04 10.50
C PRO A 150 21.21 0.76 9.78
N ASP A 151 20.83 -0.27 10.53
CA ASP A 151 20.49 -1.60 9.97
C ASP A 151 18.98 -1.87 9.92
N PHE A 152 18.16 -1.02 10.53
CA PHE A 152 16.71 -1.22 10.66
C PHE A 152 15.93 -0.12 9.95
N ILE A 153 15.28 -0.47 8.84
CA ILE A 153 14.50 0.49 8.05
C ILE A 153 13.18 0.91 8.71
N GLY A 154 12.77 0.26 9.81
CA GLY A 154 11.52 0.54 10.52
C GLY A 154 10.38 -0.42 10.18
N CYS A 155 9.19 -0.14 10.70
CA CYS A 155 7.96 -0.87 10.36
C CYS A 155 7.14 -0.06 9.34
N ASN A 156 6.45 -0.78 8.45
CA ASN A 156 5.52 -0.22 7.46
C ASN A 156 4.07 -0.66 7.75
N CYS A 157 3.16 -0.28 6.85
CA CYS A 157 1.73 -0.57 6.91
C CYS A 157 1.41 -2.06 7.16
N ARG A 158 2.07 -2.97 6.42
CA ARG A 158 1.85 -4.42 6.50
C ARG A 158 2.31 -4.99 7.84
N ILE A 159 3.54 -4.67 8.26
CA ILE A 159 4.09 -5.13 9.55
C ILE A 159 3.24 -4.63 10.71
N THR A 160 2.87 -3.35 10.71
CA THR A 160 2.04 -2.73 11.75
C THR A 160 0.65 -3.35 11.80
N THR A 161 -0.02 -3.49 10.65
CA THR A 161 -1.35 -4.12 10.58
C THR A 161 -1.31 -5.56 11.04
N PHE A 162 -0.31 -6.34 10.59
CA PHE A 162 -0.17 -7.73 11.02
C PHE A 162 0.04 -7.85 12.52
N THR A 163 0.89 -6.97 13.09
CA THR A 163 1.13 -6.94 14.54
C THR A 163 -0.17 -6.76 15.32
N LEU A 164 -1.06 -5.87 14.86
CA LEU A 164 -2.34 -5.60 15.51
C LEU A 164 -3.39 -6.70 15.26
N LEU A 165 -3.44 -7.29 14.07
CA LEU A 165 -4.57 -8.14 13.66
C LEU A 165 -4.27 -9.63 13.56
N LYS A 166 -3.02 -10.08 13.74
CA LYS A 166 -2.63 -11.49 13.54
C LYS A 166 -3.52 -12.51 14.27
N ASP A 167 -4.01 -12.19 15.46
CA ASP A 167 -4.83 -13.10 16.26
C ASP A 167 -6.32 -13.07 15.86
N LEU A 168 -6.72 -12.10 15.03
CA LEU A 168 -8.05 -11.94 14.45
C LEU A 168 -8.12 -12.43 12.99
N ILE A 169 -6.98 -12.80 12.41
CA ILE A 169 -6.87 -13.40 11.09
C ILE A 169 -6.55 -14.88 11.29
N LYS A 170 -7.18 -15.76 10.51
CA LYS A 170 -6.96 -17.21 10.54
C LYS A 170 -6.50 -17.69 9.18
N ILE A 171 -5.53 -18.60 9.18
CA ILE A 171 -5.08 -19.34 8.01
C ILE A 171 -5.36 -20.82 8.22
N LYS A 172 -6.25 -21.39 7.42
CA LYS A 172 -6.57 -22.83 7.47
C LYS A 172 -5.61 -23.68 6.65
N ASN A 173 -5.11 -23.11 5.56
CA ASN A 173 -4.17 -23.74 4.66
C ASN A 173 -2.87 -22.95 4.74
N SER A 174 -2.10 -23.12 5.82
CA SER A 174 -0.69 -22.74 5.84
C SER A 174 -0.01 -23.68 4.86
N SER A 175 -0.21 -23.36 3.58
CA SER A 175 0.24 -24.18 2.49
C SER A 175 1.75 -24.19 2.67
N SER A 176 2.29 -25.36 2.98
CA SER A 176 3.68 -25.70 2.73
C SER A 176 4.06 -25.49 1.25
N ASP A 177 3.10 -25.15 0.39
CA ASP A 177 3.30 -24.66 -0.98
C ASP A 177 3.61 -23.15 -1.06
N GLY A 178 3.60 -22.42 0.06
CA GLY A 178 4.25 -21.10 0.22
C GLY A 178 5.79 -21.18 0.13
N ASN A 179 6.29 -22.32 -0.32
CA ASN A 179 7.66 -22.56 -0.74
C ASN A 179 7.85 -22.10 -2.20
N SER A 180 7.35 -20.91 -2.55
CA SER A 180 8.02 -20.20 -3.64
C SER A 180 9.36 -19.75 -3.07
N ASP A 181 10.41 -20.51 -3.36
CA ASP A 181 11.80 -20.09 -3.13
C ASP A 181 12.11 -18.75 -3.86
N THR A 182 11.17 -18.25 -4.67
CA THR A 182 11.10 -16.87 -5.15
C THR A 182 10.37 -16.00 -4.13
N GLU A 183 11.12 -15.22 -3.34
CA GLU A 183 10.55 -14.09 -2.60
C GLU A 183 9.90 -13.12 -3.62
N SER A 184 8.63 -12.76 -3.44
CA SER A 184 8.02 -11.68 -4.25
C SER A 184 8.79 -10.38 -4.03
N ASP A 185 9.05 -9.67 -5.11
CA ASP A 185 9.69 -8.36 -5.08
C ASP A 185 8.93 -7.37 -4.19
N PHE A 186 7.62 -7.57 -3.98
CA PHE A 186 6.79 -6.71 -3.13
C PHE A 186 7.03 -6.90 -1.63
N LEU A 187 7.63 -8.00 -1.16
CA LEU A 187 7.86 -8.28 0.26
C LEU A 187 9.32 -8.17 0.70
N THR A 188 10.26 -7.94 -0.21
CA THR A 188 11.70 -7.92 0.10
C THR A 188 12.05 -6.95 1.23
N PHE A 189 11.49 -5.73 1.22
CA PHE A 189 11.76 -4.73 2.26
C PHE A 189 11.12 -5.10 3.60
N ASP A 190 9.91 -5.68 3.60
CA ASP A 190 9.23 -6.14 4.81
C ASP A 190 10.01 -7.25 5.50
N ILE A 191 10.47 -8.22 4.71
CA ILE A 191 11.29 -9.33 5.20
C ILE A 191 12.62 -8.80 5.76
N SER A 192 13.26 -7.85 5.07
CA SER A 192 14.47 -7.20 5.56
C SER A 192 14.24 -6.45 6.87
N ALA A 193 13.16 -5.67 6.97
CA ALA A 193 12.78 -4.95 8.18
C ALA A 193 12.59 -5.89 9.37
N VAL A 194 11.85 -6.99 9.19
CA VAL A 194 11.61 -7.97 10.25
C VAL A 194 12.90 -8.67 10.68
N LYS A 195 13.79 -9.01 9.74
CA LYS A 195 15.08 -9.67 10.04
C LYS A 195 16.03 -8.76 10.81
N ASN A 196 16.02 -7.47 10.53
CA ASN A 196 16.97 -6.51 11.12
C ASN A 196 16.37 -5.68 12.27
N ALA A 197 15.15 -5.97 12.71
CA ALA A 197 14.52 -5.27 13.82
C ALA A 197 15.34 -5.44 15.12
N PRO A 198 15.49 -4.37 15.93
CA PRO A 198 16.26 -4.42 17.19
C PRO A 198 15.63 -5.38 18.22
N GLU A 199 14.32 -5.55 18.15
CA GLU A 199 13.57 -6.55 18.89
C GLU A 199 12.84 -7.47 17.90
N SER A 200 12.72 -8.76 18.25
CA SER A 200 12.05 -9.73 17.39
C SER A 200 10.59 -9.34 17.17
N LEU A 201 10.25 -9.03 15.91
CA LEU A 201 8.88 -8.72 15.51
C LEU A 201 8.06 -10.00 15.34
N PHE A 202 8.56 -10.91 14.50
CA PHE A 202 7.90 -12.16 14.13
C PHE A 202 8.83 -13.36 14.33
N ASP A 203 8.26 -14.48 14.78
CA ASP A 203 8.89 -15.80 14.66
C ASP A 203 8.71 -16.39 13.24
N ASP A 204 9.30 -17.56 12.98
CA ASP A 204 9.25 -18.21 11.66
C ASP A 204 7.82 -18.59 11.24
N GLU A 205 6.94 -18.94 12.17
CA GLU A 205 5.55 -19.29 11.88
C GLU A 205 4.75 -18.03 11.53
N GLN A 206 4.94 -16.98 12.30
CA GLN A 206 4.37 -15.66 12.05
C GLN A 206 4.87 -15.07 10.73
N MET A 207 6.12 -15.31 10.34
CA MET A 207 6.64 -14.91 9.03
C MET A 207 5.95 -15.67 7.88
N LYS A 208 5.71 -16.97 8.02
CA LYS A 208 4.94 -17.75 7.03
C LYS A 208 3.49 -17.29 6.93
N PHE A 209 2.88 -16.98 8.08
CA PHE A 209 1.56 -16.37 8.14
C PHE A 209 1.57 -15.03 7.40
N PHE A 210 2.46 -14.11 7.77
CA PHE A 210 2.60 -12.80 7.15
C PHE A 210 2.68 -12.90 5.62
N LYS A 211 3.56 -13.76 5.09
CA LYS A 211 3.67 -14.02 3.64
C LYS A 211 2.36 -14.52 3.04
N SER A 212 1.67 -15.46 3.70
CA SER A 212 0.40 -15.99 3.19
C SER A 212 -0.69 -14.91 3.04
N VAL A 213 -0.67 -13.86 3.87
CA VAL A 213 -1.62 -12.73 3.76
C VAL A 213 -1.20 -11.74 2.68
N PHE A 214 0.08 -11.34 2.65
CA PHE A 214 0.56 -10.17 1.91
C PHE A 214 1.31 -10.45 0.62
N ASP A 215 1.65 -11.71 0.35
CA ASP A 215 2.35 -12.07 -0.89
C ASP A 215 1.46 -11.83 -2.11
N GLU A 216 2.10 -11.50 -3.24
CA GLU A 216 1.40 -11.17 -4.47
C GLU A 216 0.51 -12.32 -4.96
N MET A 217 -0.53 -11.99 -5.70
CA MET A 217 -1.53 -12.93 -6.17
C MET A 217 -1.60 -12.90 -7.70
N PRO A 218 -1.69 -14.05 -8.38
CA PRO A 218 -1.87 -14.06 -9.82
C PRO A 218 -3.25 -13.50 -10.20
N THR A 219 -3.30 -12.73 -11.28
CA THR A 219 -4.56 -12.30 -11.92
C THR A 219 -4.48 -12.41 -13.44
N THR A 220 -5.55 -12.07 -14.14
CA THR A 220 -5.61 -11.97 -15.60
C THR A 220 -5.48 -10.53 -16.06
N LYS A 221 -4.99 -10.32 -17.28
CA LYS A 221 -4.95 -9.01 -17.93
C LYS A 221 -6.38 -8.47 -18.13
N SER A 222 -6.71 -7.41 -17.42
CA SER A 222 -8.00 -6.73 -17.48
C SER A 222 -7.84 -5.29 -16.98
N MET A 223 -8.72 -4.40 -17.39
CA MET A 223 -8.90 -3.08 -16.75
C MET A 223 -10.17 -3.05 -15.88
N ASP A 224 -10.92 -4.16 -15.86
CA ASP A 224 -12.13 -4.30 -15.06
C ASP A 224 -11.77 -4.69 -13.63
N THR A 225 -11.99 -3.75 -12.70
CA THR A 225 -11.74 -3.95 -11.27
C THR A 225 -12.52 -5.15 -10.71
N ASP A 226 -13.72 -5.45 -11.20
CA ASP A 226 -14.52 -6.60 -10.72
C ASP A 226 -13.78 -7.93 -10.91
N VAL A 227 -13.09 -8.08 -12.05
CA VAL A 227 -12.28 -9.26 -12.35
C VAL A 227 -11.18 -9.45 -11.29
N HIS A 228 -10.57 -8.34 -10.87
CA HIS A 228 -9.48 -8.36 -9.90
C HIS A 228 -9.96 -8.56 -8.46
N VAL A 229 -11.09 -7.96 -8.08
CA VAL A 229 -11.73 -8.19 -6.77
C VAL A 229 -12.04 -9.67 -6.58
N GLU A 230 -12.62 -10.32 -7.59
CA GLU A 230 -12.95 -11.74 -7.51
C GLU A 230 -11.71 -12.64 -7.54
N ALA A 231 -10.67 -12.27 -8.30
CA ALA A 231 -9.38 -12.97 -8.28
C ALA A 231 -8.73 -12.91 -6.89
N PHE A 232 -8.72 -11.74 -6.25
CA PHE A 232 -8.18 -11.53 -4.92
C PHE A 232 -8.92 -12.38 -3.86
N LYS A 233 -10.25 -12.29 -3.81
CA LYS A 233 -11.09 -13.09 -2.90
C LYS A 233 -10.86 -14.59 -3.08
N LYS A 234 -10.74 -15.04 -4.34
CA LYS A 234 -10.49 -16.45 -4.65
C LYS A 234 -9.12 -16.91 -4.12
N GLU A 235 -8.07 -16.12 -4.31
CA GLU A 235 -6.73 -16.48 -3.87
C GLU A 235 -6.63 -16.47 -2.33
N TRP A 236 -7.19 -15.47 -1.64
CA TRP A 236 -7.28 -15.48 -0.18
C TRP A 236 -8.04 -16.70 0.37
N ARG A 237 -9.17 -17.06 -0.24
CA ARG A 237 -9.92 -18.27 0.14
C ARG A 237 -9.10 -19.54 -0.06
N LYS A 238 -8.32 -19.63 -1.14
CA LYS A 238 -7.41 -20.75 -1.43
C LYS A 238 -6.29 -20.84 -0.38
N ARG A 239 -5.68 -19.71 -0.03
CA ARG A 239 -4.71 -19.59 1.07
C ARG A 239 -5.34 -19.81 2.46
N GLY A 240 -6.67 -19.91 2.53
CA GLY A 240 -7.40 -20.16 3.76
C GLY A 240 -7.44 -18.96 4.70
N VAL A 241 -7.20 -17.75 4.19
CA VAL A 241 -7.33 -16.49 4.92
C VAL A 241 -8.80 -16.27 5.27
N SER A 242 -9.08 -15.99 6.53
CA SER A 242 -10.41 -15.65 7.04
C SER A 242 -10.28 -14.74 8.27
N PHE A 243 -11.32 -14.00 8.58
CA PHE A 243 -11.32 -13.00 9.64
C PHE A 243 -12.29 -13.37 10.76
N ASP A 244 -11.98 -12.93 11.99
CA ASP A 244 -12.88 -13.07 13.12
C ASP A 244 -13.98 -12.00 13.08
N GLU A 245 -15.14 -12.38 12.52
CA GLU A 245 -16.30 -11.49 12.39
C GLU A 245 -16.95 -11.12 13.74
N SER A 246 -16.50 -11.69 14.87
CA SER A 246 -16.92 -11.22 16.20
C SER A 246 -16.16 -9.98 16.65
N SER A 247 -14.99 -9.69 16.04
CA SER A 247 -14.24 -8.47 16.28
C SER A 247 -14.83 -7.28 15.52
N LYS A 248 -14.70 -6.09 16.13
CA LYS A 248 -15.03 -4.83 15.46
C LYS A 248 -13.86 -4.25 14.66
N ALA A 249 -12.65 -4.79 14.83
CA ALA A 249 -11.48 -4.36 14.08
C ALA A 249 -11.53 -4.92 12.67
N ARG A 250 -11.22 -4.06 11.69
CA ARG A 250 -11.24 -4.39 10.27
C ARG A 250 -9.87 -4.13 9.65
N MET A 251 -9.42 -5.04 8.80
CA MET A 251 -8.24 -4.84 7.95
C MET A 251 -8.69 -4.14 6.67
N ILE A 252 -8.26 -2.90 6.46
CA ILE A 252 -8.56 -2.15 5.24
C ILE A 252 -7.36 -2.18 4.31
N SER A 253 -7.49 -2.82 3.15
CA SER A 253 -6.39 -3.08 2.21
C SER A 253 -6.63 -2.39 0.88
N VAL A 254 -5.68 -1.57 0.42
CA VAL A 254 -5.65 -1.03 -0.94
C VAL A 254 -4.85 -1.99 -1.82
N VAL A 255 -5.53 -2.56 -2.82
CA VAL A 255 -4.98 -3.56 -3.72
C VAL A 255 -4.73 -2.95 -5.09
N PHE A 256 -3.52 -3.13 -5.59
CA PHE A 256 -3.08 -2.65 -6.91
C PHE A 256 -2.97 -3.81 -7.89
N ASN A 257 -3.17 -3.52 -9.16
CA ASN A 257 -2.83 -4.42 -10.26
C ASN A 257 -1.50 -3.99 -10.90
N SER A 258 -0.54 -4.92 -10.93
CA SER A 258 0.75 -4.78 -11.59
C SER A 258 0.79 -5.61 -12.86
N ASP A 259 1.41 -5.06 -13.91
CA ASP A 259 1.77 -5.75 -15.16
C ASP A 259 3.29 -5.83 -15.38
N LEU A 260 4.08 -5.62 -14.32
CA LEU A 260 5.55 -5.68 -14.37
C LEU A 260 6.03 -7.05 -14.87
N ASP A 261 7.09 -7.03 -15.69
CA ASP A 261 7.71 -8.21 -16.31
C ASP A 261 6.71 -9.12 -17.05
N ASP A 262 5.72 -8.49 -17.70
CA ASP A 262 4.62 -9.16 -18.42
C ASP A 262 3.76 -10.07 -17.53
N LYS A 263 3.92 -10.00 -16.20
CA LYS A 263 3.19 -10.79 -15.21
C LYS A 263 2.06 -9.97 -14.61
N GLN A 264 0.84 -10.50 -14.71
CA GLN A 264 -0.35 -9.88 -14.13
C GLN A 264 -0.49 -10.31 -12.67
N THR A 265 -0.22 -9.40 -11.74
CA THR A 265 -0.34 -9.66 -10.30
C THR A 265 -1.23 -8.63 -9.60
N LEU A 266 -1.76 -9.05 -8.46
CA LEU A 266 -2.37 -8.19 -7.45
C LEU A 266 -1.48 -8.18 -6.22
N PHE A 267 -1.34 -7.03 -5.59
CA PHE A 267 -0.62 -6.92 -4.32
C PHE A 267 -1.27 -5.85 -3.45
N ILE A 268 -1.15 -6.03 -2.13
CA ILE A 268 -1.59 -5.04 -1.15
C ILE A 268 -0.50 -3.97 -1.06
N GLY A 269 -0.73 -2.83 -1.71
CA GLY A 269 0.21 -1.71 -1.70
C GLY A 269 0.06 -0.81 -0.47
N HIS A 270 -1.11 -0.80 0.15
CA HIS A 270 -1.33 -0.16 1.46
C HIS A 270 -2.32 -0.94 2.31
N VAL A 271 -2.18 -0.86 3.62
CA VAL A 271 -3.09 -1.48 4.57
C VAL A 271 -3.11 -0.74 5.91
N GLY A 272 -4.26 -0.69 6.56
CA GLY A 272 -4.40 -0.18 7.91
C GLY A 272 -5.46 -0.90 8.72
N VAL A 273 -5.60 -0.50 9.97
CA VAL A 273 -6.58 -1.05 10.92
C VAL A 273 -7.69 -0.03 11.15
N LEU A 274 -8.93 -0.42 10.90
CA LEU A 274 -10.10 0.42 11.17
C LEU A 274 -10.85 -0.12 12.39
N VAL A 275 -11.09 0.74 13.38
CA VAL A 275 -11.84 0.40 14.61
C VAL A 275 -12.88 1.49 14.91
N PRO A 276 -14.00 1.14 15.58
CA PRO A 276 -14.89 2.15 16.14
C PRO A 276 -14.19 2.99 17.20
N GLY A 277 -14.37 4.30 17.12
CA GLY A 277 -13.90 5.27 18.10
C GLY A 277 -15.06 5.86 18.91
N LYS A 278 -14.76 6.94 19.64
CA LYS A 278 -15.76 7.73 20.35
C LYS A 278 -16.67 8.49 19.38
N ASP A 279 -17.82 8.94 19.88
CA ASP A 279 -18.77 9.80 19.15
C ASP A 279 -19.22 9.23 17.80
N ASN A 280 -19.34 7.90 17.72
CA ASN A 280 -19.68 7.15 16.51
C ASN A 280 -18.73 7.41 15.33
N LYS A 281 -17.50 7.85 15.59
CA LYS A 281 -16.45 7.97 14.57
C LYS A 281 -15.74 6.63 14.38
N LEU A 282 -15.02 6.52 13.27
CA LEU A 282 -14.08 5.45 13.00
C LEU A 282 -12.65 5.99 13.16
N LEU A 283 -11.77 5.20 13.77
CA LEU A 283 -10.34 5.44 13.81
C LEU A 283 -9.66 4.54 12.79
N PHE A 284 -8.95 5.15 11.84
CA PHE A 284 -8.10 4.43 10.89
C PHE A 284 -6.64 4.60 11.29
N ILE A 285 -6.05 3.52 11.80
CA ILE A 285 -4.67 3.44 12.24
C ILE A 285 -3.80 2.98 11.07
N GLU A 286 -2.80 3.78 10.72
CA GLU A 286 -1.91 3.45 9.62
C GLU A 286 -0.45 3.87 9.85
N LYS A 287 0.43 3.21 9.11
CA LYS A 287 1.86 3.51 8.99
C LYS A 287 2.19 3.54 7.51
N LEU A 288 2.07 4.71 6.87
CA LEU A 288 2.04 4.82 5.40
C LEU A 288 3.27 4.24 4.70
N ALA A 289 4.46 4.50 5.25
CA ALA A 289 5.72 3.97 4.74
C ALA A 289 6.70 3.82 5.91
N PHE A 290 7.88 3.24 5.68
CA PHE A 290 8.94 3.10 6.69
C PHE A 290 9.34 4.45 7.32
N GLN A 291 9.49 5.47 6.48
CA GLN A 291 9.92 6.82 6.84
C GLN A 291 8.78 7.79 7.19
N GLU A 292 7.53 7.40 7.00
CA GLU A 292 6.38 8.25 7.36
C GLU A 292 5.94 7.97 8.80
N PRO A 293 5.48 8.98 9.56
CA PRO A 293 5.07 8.78 10.94
C PRO A 293 3.88 7.83 11.05
N TYR A 294 3.74 7.21 12.23
CA TYR A 294 2.47 6.61 12.59
C TYR A 294 1.39 7.69 12.60
N GLN A 295 0.20 7.33 12.14
CA GLN A 295 -0.94 8.22 12.23
C GLN A 295 -2.24 7.49 12.49
N VAL A 296 -3.18 8.24 13.08
CA VAL A 296 -4.56 7.81 13.24
C VAL A 296 -5.46 8.89 12.70
N LEU A 297 -6.34 8.53 11.77
CA LEU A 297 -7.33 9.42 11.17
C LEU A 297 -8.73 9.13 11.72
N LYS A 298 -9.55 10.18 11.84
CA LYS A 298 -10.96 10.07 12.24
C LYS A 298 -11.88 10.25 11.03
N PHE A 299 -12.81 9.33 10.86
CA PHE A 299 -13.82 9.35 9.80
C PHE A 299 -15.23 9.18 10.36
N ASP A 300 -16.23 9.68 9.63
CA ASP A 300 -17.64 9.49 9.97
C ASP A 300 -18.12 8.07 9.65
N ASP A 301 -17.67 7.53 8.52
CA ASP A 301 -18.08 6.23 8.01
C ASP A 301 -17.02 5.64 7.05
N LYS A 302 -17.27 4.42 6.56
CA LYS A 302 -16.38 3.71 5.63
C LYS A 302 -16.30 4.35 4.25
N SER A 303 -17.31 5.11 3.83
CA SER A 303 -17.26 5.81 2.55
C SER A 303 -16.20 6.90 2.57
N GLN A 304 -16.08 7.65 3.68
CA GLN A 304 -14.98 8.61 3.84
C GLN A 304 -13.59 7.96 3.90
N VAL A 305 -13.48 6.74 4.46
CA VAL A 305 -12.24 5.96 4.41
C VAL A 305 -11.89 5.60 2.96
N ALA A 306 -12.88 5.14 2.18
CA ALA A 306 -12.70 4.81 0.77
C ALA A 306 -12.31 6.05 -0.06
N GLU A 307 -12.96 7.19 0.16
CA GLU A 307 -12.62 8.47 -0.48
C GLU A 307 -11.17 8.90 -0.17
N TYR A 308 -10.75 8.82 1.09
CA TYR A 308 -9.37 9.15 1.51
C TYR A 308 -8.34 8.27 0.80
N LEU A 309 -8.57 6.96 0.79
CA LEU A 309 -7.64 6.02 0.19
C LEU A 309 -7.59 6.15 -1.34
N MET A 310 -8.73 6.32 -2.00
CA MET A 310 -8.76 6.55 -3.45
C MET A 310 -8.13 7.89 -3.82
N TYR A 311 -8.35 8.96 -3.04
CA TYR A 311 -7.63 10.23 -3.22
C TYR A 311 -6.12 10.06 -3.24
N LYS A 312 -5.62 9.23 -2.32
CA LYS A 312 -4.19 9.06 -2.09
C LYS A 312 -3.53 8.14 -3.12
N TYR A 313 -4.24 7.10 -3.56
CA TYR A 313 -3.66 5.99 -4.31
C TYR A 313 -4.13 5.86 -5.76
N ASP A 314 -5.30 6.38 -6.13
CA ASP A 314 -5.78 6.39 -7.52
C ASP A 314 -5.35 7.67 -8.24
N VAL A 315 -4.04 7.82 -8.43
CA VAL A 315 -3.42 9.05 -8.94
C VAL A 315 -2.81 8.91 -10.34
N GLU A 316 -2.74 7.68 -10.87
CA GLU A 316 -2.16 7.39 -12.17
C GLU A 316 -3.12 7.74 -13.31
N TRP A 317 -2.60 8.50 -14.28
CA TRP A 317 -3.33 8.86 -15.50
C TRP A 317 -2.97 7.87 -16.61
N ASP A 318 -3.96 7.48 -17.42
CA ASP A 318 -3.81 6.58 -18.56
C ASP A 318 -3.14 5.23 -18.21
N GLN A 319 -3.38 4.73 -16.99
CA GLN A 319 -2.88 3.42 -16.55
C GLN A 319 -3.40 2.29 -17.44
N LYS A 320 -2.51 1.34 -17.75
CA LYS A 320 -2.82 0.13 -18.55
C LYS A 320 -3.39 -1.01 -17.70
N THR A 321 -3.34 -0.84 -16.39
CA THR A 321 -3.85 -1.72 -15.34
C THR A 321 -5.19 -1.20 -14.82
N ALA A 322 -5.92 -2.02 -14.07
CA ALA A 322 -7.15 -1.57 -13.42
C ALA A 322 -6.88 -0.55 -12.31
N HIS A 323 -7.85 0.32 -12.04
CA HIS A 323 -7.84 1.19 -10.86
C HIS A 323 -7.67 0.37 -9.57
N PRO A 324 -6.97 0.92 -8.55
CA PRO A 324 -6.88 0.25 -7.26
C PRO A 324 -8.28 0.05 -6.66
N PHE A 325 -8.41 -0.99 -5.85
CA PHE A 325 -9.63 -1.27 -5.10
C PHE A 325 -9.34 -1.49 -3.62
N ILE A 326 -10.37 -1.35 -2.81
CA ILE A 326 -10.23 -1.33 -1.35
C ILE A 326 -11.04 -2.48 -0.77
N MET A 327 -10.36 -3.37 -0.06
CA MET A 327 -10.97 -4.48 0.66
C MET A 327 -11.12 -4.13 2.14
N ASP A 328 -12.30 -4.37 2.69
CA ASP A 328 -12.62 -4.40 4.11
C ASP A 328 -12.72 -5.86 4.54
N ASN A 329 -11.68 -6.36 5.21
CA ASN A 329 -11.42 -7.79 5.34
C ASN A 329 -11.51 -8.44 3.95
N ASP A 330 -12.30 -9.51 3.79
CA ASP A 330 -12.43 -10.28 2.54
C ASP A 330 -13.53 -9.76 1.59
N SER A 331 -14.09 -8.58 1.86
CA SER A 331 -15.15 -7.96 1.08
C SER A 331 -14.74 -6.60 0.52
N LEU A 332 -15.33 -6.17 -0.59
CA LEU A 332 -15.11 -4.83 -1.11
C LEU A 332 -15.65 -3.80 -0.10
N ILE A 333 -14.93 -2.71 0.15
CA ILE A 333 -15.36 -1.70 1.12
C ILE A 333 -16.67 -1.04 0.68
N GLU A 334 -17.53 -0.75 1.65
CA GLU A 334 -18.69 0.10 1.43
C GLU A 334 -18.24 1.51 1.00
N GLY A 335 -18.92 2.06 -0.01
CA GLY A 335 -18.52 3.35 -0.57
C GLY A 335 -17.27 3.25 -1.45
N TYR A 336 -16.89 2.07 -1.96
CA TYR A 336 -15.93 2.03 -3.06
C TYR A 336 -16.45 2.80 -4.27
N GLY A 337 -15.55 3.55 -4.92
CA GLY A 337 -15.84 4.30 -6.12
C GLY A 337 -14.60 5.03 -6.64
N ILE A 338 -14.67 5.50 -7.87
CA ILE A 338 -13.62 6.36 -8.45
C ILE A 338 -14.04 7.81 -8.22
N TYR A 339 -13.20 8.55 -7.49
CA TYR A 339 -13.50 9.89 -6.99
C TYR A 339 -12.63 10.95 -7.69
N ASN A 340 -13.22 12.09 -8.05
CA ASN A 340 -12.47 13.26 -8.52
C ASN A 340 -12.45 14.34 -7.43
N LEU A 341 -11.51 14.22 -6.49
CA LEU A 341 -11.38 15.12 -5.34
C LEU A 341 -10.48 16.34 -5.62
N ASN A 342 -9.92 16.45 -6.83
CA ASN A 342 -9.01 17.52 -7.26
C ASN A 342 -9.73 18.72 -7.91
N LYS A 343 -11.06 18.79 -7.84
CA LYS A 343 -11.84 19.96 -8.30
C LYS A 343 -12.27 20.82 -7.12
N ASN A 344 -11.46 21.82 -6.81
CA ASN A 344 -11.92 23.08 -6.22
C ASN A 344 -11.74 24.20 -7.24
#